data_AF-A0A6A5UW86-F1
#
_entry.id   AF-A0A6A5UW86-F1
#
_cell.length_a   1.000
_cell.length_b   1.000
_cell.length_c   1.000
_cell.angle_alpha   90.00
_cell.angle_beta   90.00
_cell.angle_gamma   90.00
#
_symmetry.space_group_name_H-M   'P 1'
#
loop_
_entity.id
_entity.type
_entity.pdbx_description
1 polymer ?
#
loop_
_entity_poly.entity_id
_entity_poly.type
_entity_poly.pdbx_seq_one_letter_code
_entity_poly.pdbx_strand_id
1 'polypeptide(L)'
;MPSARLITGIRNMNENFANEFCKKGRKRSISAVWSDEGETLHGATENANAITLEELVEPYPELRDIVVSEEYKCPKPTAFDTDSIVENIDQTFRRNRGPELGTFSGTILAITFKEQSEKWEPLDLVHVSKAVLIVHDYAHRILTHICPDEAMRTQLWETLLGEKFHDAYVHALEDARLLLHIERSGTPSTYNHYFNSELQKRRNDRSSKALKEQAMALYTSNQKDAQAVQSVAISTLKNLITDKDNVQQVREDILDILVSYYKVARKRFVDIICMQVIGYFLLESENSPLRIFTPELVMELSDEQLEIIAGERPETKELRDRLEAEIKNLEKALKILQG
;
A
#
# COMPACT_ATOMS: atom_id res chain seq x y z
N MET A 1 -7.49 4.10 -28.30
CA MET A 1 -6.29 3.73 -27.53
C MET A 1 -6.68 3.69 -26.06
N PRO A 2 -6.58 2.53 -25.37
CA PRO A 2 -6.63 2.52 -23.92
C PRO A 2 -5.61 3.54 -23.41
N SER A 3 -5.95 4.35 -22.40
CA SER A 3 -5.05 5.40 -21.93
C SER A 3 -3.68 4.76 -21.63
N ALA A 4 -2.65 5.18 -22.37
CA ALA A 4 -1.34 4.54 -22.47
C ALA A 4 -0.48 4.70 -21.20
N ARG A 5 -1.09 4.65 -20.02
CA ARG A 5 -0.51 5.12 -18.77
C ARG A 5 -0.91 4.27 -17.56
N LEU A 6 -1.10 2.94 -17.72
CA LEU A 6 -1.31 2.03 -16.56
C LEU A 6 -0.19 2.26 -15.51
N ILE A 7 1.07 2.17 -15.94
CA ILE A 7 2.23 2.36 -15.06
C ILE A 7 2.23 3.74 -14.40
N THR A 8 1.89 4.80 -15.14
CA THR A 8 1.79 6.15 -14.55
C THR A 8 0.64 6.24 -13.55
N GLY A 9 -0.51 5.60 -13.83
CA GLY A 9 -1.66 5.55 -12.94
C GLY A 9 -1.33 4.84 -11.63
N ILE A 10 -0.74 3.64 -11.73
CA ILE A 10 -0.28 2.86 -10.56
C ILE A 10 0.76 3.64 -9.76
N ARG A 11 1.72 4.29 -10.42
CA ARG A 11 2.73 5.11 -9.74
C ARG A 11 2.09 6.26 -8.95
N ASN A 12 1.21 7.03 -9.58
CA ASN A 12 0.53 8.15 -8.90
C ASN A 12 -0.32 7.66 -7.72
N MET A 13 -0.99 6.52 -7.88
CA MET A 13 -1.76 5.87 -6.83
C MET A 13 -0.87 5.44 -5.65
N ASN A 14 0.28 4.83 -5.92
CA ASN A 14 1.25 4.42 -4.90
C ASN A 14 1.85 5.63 -4.16
N GLU A 15 2.17 6.72 -4.86
CA GLU A 15 2.65 7.96 -4.26
C GLU A 15 1.58 8.59 -3.33
N ASN A 16 0.31 8.56 -3.74
CA ASN A 16 -0.80 9.02 -2.91
C ASN A 16 -1.05 8.12 -1.70
N PHE A 17 -0.96 6.79 -1.88
CA PHE A 17 -1.01 5.84 -0.78
C PHE A 17 0.08 6.10 0.25
N ALA A 18 1.34 6.25 -0.19
CA ALA A 18 2.46 6.58 0.69
C ALA A 18 2.21 7.86 1.50
N ASN A 19 1.69 8.91 0.86
CA ASN A 19 1.33 10.17 1.50
C ASN A 19 0.20 10.01 2.54
N GLU A 20 -0.86 9.29 2.20
CA GLU A 20 -2.01 9.04 3.09
C GLU A 20 -1.59 8.19 4.30
N PHE A 21 -0.83 7.12 4.06
CA PHE A 21 -0.29 6.26 5.11
C PHE A 21 0.64 7.04 6.04
N CYS A 22 1.45 7.95 5.48
CA CYS A 22 2.32 8.83 6.24
C CYS A 22 1.54 9.74 7.21
N LYS A 23 0.49 10.40 6.70
CA LYS A 23 -0.31 11.40 7.43
C LYS A 23 -1.31 10.79 8.40
N LYS A 24 -2.00 9.73 7.99
CA LYS A 24 -3.21 9.21 8.66
C LYS A 24 -3.12 7.78 9.15
N GLY A 25 -2.09 7.02 8.75
CA GLY A 25 -1.96 5.61 9.11
C GLY A 25 -1.85 5.35 10.62
N ARG A 26 -1.48 6.36 11.41
CA ARG A 26 -1.42 6.26 12.88
C ARG A 26 -2.78 6.48 13.53
N LYS A 27 -3.08 5.72 14.57
CA LYS A 27 -4.29 5.90 15.38
C LYS A 27 -4.27 7.22 16.14
N ARG A 28 -3.27 7.42 17.00
CA ARG A 28 -3.13 8.58 17.88
C ARG A 28 -2.04 9.54 17.39
N SER A 29 -2.25 10.83 17.64
CA SER A 29 -1.20 11.84 17.44
C SER A 29 -0.09 11.67 18.47
N ILE A 30 1.16 11.91 18.06
CA ILE A 30 2.36 11.74 18.91
C ILE A 30 2.64 13.02 19.71
N SER A 31 2.22 14.18 19.20
CA SER A 31 2.41 15.50 19.82
C SER A 31 1.21 16.40 19.58
N ALA A 32 1.02 17.38 20.47
CA ALA A 32 -0.02 18.41 20.36
C ALA A 32 0.18 19.31 19.12
N VAL A 33 1.44 19.57 18.74
CA VAL A 33 1.77 20.26 17.49
C VAL A 33 1.97 19.20 16.42
N TRP A 34 1.09 19.17 15.40
CA TRP A 34 1.28 18.31 14.23
C TRP A 34 2.54 18.74 13.49
N SER A 35 3.53 17.85 13.45
CA SER A 35 4.70 17.96 12.60
C SER A 35 4.78 16.66 11.82
N ASP A 36 4.91 16.72 10.49
CA ASP A 36 5.20 15.54 9.64
C ASP A 36 6.62 15.00 9.88
N GLU A 37 7.23 15.33 11.03
CA GLU A 37 8.58 14.95 11.44
C GLU A 37 9.66 15.31 10.41
N GLY A 38 9.38 16.32 9.58
CA GLY A 38 10.23 16.75 8.48
C GLY A 38 10.28 15.78 7.31
N GLU A 39 9.31 14.89 7.16
CA GLU A 39 9.26 13.95 6.03
C GLU A 39 8.77 14.63 4.75
N THR A 40 9.56 14.48 3.69
CA THR A 40 9.19 14.93 2.34
C THR A 40 8.09 14.05 1.79
N LEU A 41 6.92 14.64 1.57
CA LEU A 41 5.80 13.99 0.89
C LEU A 41 6.00 14.03 -0.63
N HIS A 42 5.44 13.05 -1.33
CA HIS A 42 5.34 13.12 -2.78
C HIS A 42 4.44 14.29 -3.19
N GLY A 43 4.74 14.94 -4.31
CA GLY A 43 3.92 16.03 -4.85
C GLY A 43 2.46 15.57 -5.03
N ALA A 44 1.50 16.40 -4.59
CA ALA A 44 0.09 16.08 -4.78
C ALA A 44 -0.19 15.96 -6.28
N THR A 45 -0.54 14.76 -6.74
CA THR A 45 -1.09 14.57 -8.07
C THR A 45 -2.58 14.85 -7.98
N GLU A 46 -2.99 16.05 -8.42
CA GLU A 46 -4.40 16.39 -8.57
C GLU A 46 -5.01 15.52 -9.68
N ASN A 47 -5.52 14.34 -9.31
CA ASN A 47 -6.51 13.67 -10.14
C ASN A 47 -7.87 14.29 -9.82
N ALA A 48 -8.22 15.34 -10.56
CA ALA A 48 -9.49 16.07 -10.42
C ALA A 48 -10.74 15.19 -10.65
N ASN A 49 -10.58 13.96 -11.14
CA ASN A 49 -11.61 12.93 -11.29
C ASN A 49 -11.08 11.59 -10.74
N ALA A 50 -10.88 11.47 -9.42
CA ALA A 50 -10.56 10.18 -8.82
C ALA A 50 -11.80 9.27 -8.91
N ILE A 51 -11.76 8.28 -9.80
CA ILE A 51 -12.80 7.25 -9.93
C ILE A 51 -12.89 6.51 -8.59
N THR A 52 -14.10 6.37 -8.08
CA THR A 52 -14.38 5.67 -6.81
C THR A 52 -14.20 4.16 -6.96
N LEU A 53 -14.05 3.45 -5.84
CA LEU A 53 -13.96 1.98 -5.86
C LEU A 53 -15.23 1.36 -6.44
N GLU A 54 -16.37 1.89 -6.04
CA GLU A 54 -17.69 1.40 -6.47
C GLU A 54 -17.87 1.54 -7.99
N GLU A 55 -17.46 2.68 -8.57
CA GLU A 55 -17.47 2.90 -10.02
C GLU A 55 -16.50 1.99 -10.79
N LEU A 56 -15.37 1.60 -10.17
CA LEU A 56 -14.41 0.68 -10.78
C LEU A 56 -14.86 -0.79 -10.72
N VAL A 57 -15.61 -1.17 -9.67
CA VAL A 57 -16.11 -2.55 -9.47
C VAL A 57 -17.39 -2.81 -10.24
N GLU A 58 -18.22 -1.79 -10.48
CA GLU A 58 -19.53 -1.93 -11.13
C GLU A 58 -19.50 -2.76 -12.44
N PRO A 59 -18.53 -2.59 -13.35
CA PRO A 59 -18.46 -3.35 -14.60
C PRO A 59 -18.02 -4.82 -14.43
N TYR A 60 -17.45 -5.18 -13.28
CA TYR A 60 -16.73 -6.45 -13.07
C TYR A 60 -17.28 -7.18 -11.81
N PRO A 61 -18.51 -7.72 -11.87
CA PRO A 61 -19.16 -8.38 -10.73
C PRO A 61 -18.37 -9.56 -10.15
N GLU A 62 -17.58 -10.25 -10.96
CA GLU A 62 -16.70 -11.36 -10.58
C GLU A 62 -15.61 -10.96 -9.58
N LEU A 63 -15.28 -9.67 -9.49
CA LEU A 63 -14.27 -9.17 -8.55
C LEU A 63 -14.84 -8.84 -7.18
N ARG A 64 -16.17 -8.75 -7.01
CA ARG A 64 -16.82 -8.31 -5.76
C ARG A 64 -16.48 -9.19 -4.56
N ASP A 65 -16.28 -10.48 -4.79
CA ASP A 65 -15.94 -11.46 -3.74
C ASP A 65 -14.43 -11.44 -3.41
N ILE A 66 -13.62 -10.79 -4.23
CA ILE A 66 -12.16 -10.71 -4.09
C ILE A 66 -11.77 -9.39 -3.42
N VAL A 67 -12.26 -8.28 -3.98
CA VAL A 67 -11.83 -6.92 -3.62
C VAL A 67 -12.69 -6.32 -2.51
N VAL A 68 -12.10 -5.42 -1.73
CA VAL A 68 -12.87 -4.59 -0.81
C VAL A 68 -13.70 -3.60 -1.62
N SER A 69 -15.02 -3.75 -1.56
CA SER A 69 -15.96 -2.94 -2.34
C SER A 69 -16.29 -1.59 -1.69
N GLU A 70 -16.10 -1.46 -0.38
CA GLU A 70 -16.41 -0.22 0.36
C GLU A 70 -15.20 0.72 0.41
N GLU A 71 -15.39 1.98 0.04
CA GLU A 71 -14.37 3.00 0.26
C GLU A 71 -14.03 3.19 1.75
N TYR A 72 -12.75 3.02 2.09
CA TYR A 72 -12.24 3.42 3.41
C TYR A 72 -11.66 4.84 3.38
N LYS A 73 -12.42 5.80 3.92
CA LYS A 73 -11.92 7.15 4.18
C LYS A 73 -11.18 7.18 5.51
N CYS A 74 -9.87 7.01 5.44
CA CYS A 74 -9.02 6.96 6.64
C CYS A 74 -9.15 8.24 7.47
N PRO A 75 -9.63 8.15 8.74
CA PRO A 75 -9.79 9.31 9.59
C PRO A 75 -8.42 9.84 10.01
N LYS A 76 -8.35 11.15 10.23
CA LYS A 76 -7.15 11.78 10.81
C LYS A 76 -6.79 11.12 12.15
N PRO A 77 -5.51 11.12 12.56
CA PRO A 77 -5.13 10.64 13.88
C PRO A 77 -5.92 11.37 14.96
N THR A 78 -6.36 10.64 15.99
CA THR A 78 -7.05 11.25 17.13
C THR A 78 -6.16 12.32 17.75
N ALA A 79 -6.75 13.47 18.09
CA ALA A 79 -6.02 14.59 18.66
C ALA A 79 -5.36 14.16 19.97
N PHE A 80 -4.16 14.68 20.22
CA PHE A 80 -3.36 14.35 21.39
C PHE A 80 -4.10 14.60 22.71
N ASP A 81 -4.92 15.65 22.75
CA ASP A 81 -5.67 16.07 23.95
C ASP A 81 -6.95 15.23 24.20
N THR A 82 -7.40 14.46 23.21
CA THR A 82 -8.64 13.65 23.32
C THR A 82 -8.35 12.19 23.62
N ASP A 83 -7.28 11.63 23.05
CA ASP A 83 -6.83 10.25 23.29
C ASP A 83 -5.30 10.22 23.27
N SER A 84 -4.70 10.51 24.42
CA SER A 84 -3.26 10.66 24.57
C SER A 84 -2.54 9.33 24.44
N ILE A 85 -1.59 9.26 23.49
CA ILE A 85 -0.70 8.10 23.34
C ILE A 85 0.09 7.81 24.63
N VAL A 86 0.41 8.86 25.39
CA VAL A 86 1.18 8.77 26.63
C VAL A 86 0.36 8.17 27.76
N GLU A 87 -0.95 8.42 27.78
CA GLU A 87 -1.89 7.80 28.73
C GLU A 87 -2.19 6.35 28.35
N ASN A 88 -2.36 6.07 27.06
CA ASN A 88 -2.54 4.70 26.57
C ASN A 88 -1.32 3.81 26.87
N ILE A 89 -0.09 4.33 26.66
CA ILE A 89 1.14 3.63 27.06
C ILE A 89 1.17 3.37 28.57
N ASP A 90 0.80 4.37 29.40
CA ASP A 90 0.76 4.21 30.86
C ASP A 90 -0.24 3.12 31.28
N GLN A 91 -1.44 3.12 30.72
CA GLN A 91 -2.46 2.12 31.00
C GLN A 91 -2.01 0.72 30.55
N THR A 92 -1.42 0.62 29.36
CA THR A 92 -0.91 -0.64 28.82
C THR A 92 0.24 -1.17 29.67
N PHE A 93 1.17 -0.30 30.07
CA PHE A 93 2.27 -0.65 30.96
C PHE A 93 1.75 -1.13 32.32
N ARG A 94 0.85 -0.40 32.98
CA ARG A 94 0.30 -0.78 34.29
C ARG A 94 -0.45 -2.12 34.27
N ARG A 95 -1.15 -2.43 33.18
CA ARG A 95 -1.92 -3.67 33.01
C ARG A 95 -1.05 -4.88 32.68
N ASN A 96 0.08 -4.67 32.01
CA ASN A 96 0.89 -5.76 31.45
C ASN A 96 2.33 -5.83 32.00
N ARG A 97 2.72 -4.97 32.95
CA ARG A 97 4.04 -5.01 33.58
C ARG A 97 4.22 -6.31 34.36
N GLY A 98 5.37 -6.95 34.15
CA GLY A 98 5.81 -8.11 34.89
C GLY A 98 6.76 -7.71 36.02
N PRO A 99 7.61 -8.65 36.48
CA PRO A 99 8.60 -8.40 37.54
C PRO A 99 9.83 -7.62 37.05
N GLU A 100 9.79 -7.00 35.86
CA GLU A 100 10.96 -6.32 35.30
C GLU A 100 11.39 -5.12 36.17
N LEU A 101 12.67 -5.11 36.56
CA LEU A 101 13.23 -4.02 37.35
C LEU A 101 13.76 -2.91 36.44
N GLY A 102 13.12 -1.74 36.46
CA GLY A 102 13.58 -0.54 35.74
C GLY A 102 13.48 -0.62 34.21
N THR A 103 12.72 -1.58 33.67
CA THR A 103 12.51 -1.76 32.22
C THR A 103 11.09 -2.30 31.95
N PHE A 104 10.82 -2.68 30.70
CA PHE A 104 9.53 -3.22 30.25
C PHE A 104 9.72 -4.42 29.31
N SER A 105 8.72 -5.31 29.28
CA SER A 105 8.67 -6.44 28.34
C SER A 105 8.36 -5.98 26.91
N GLY A 106 8.95 -6.64 25.91
CA GLY A 106 8.67 -6.42 24.49
C GLY A 106 7.19 -6.59 24.11
N THR A 107 6.41 -7.34 24.90
CA THR A 107 4.96 -7.48 24.73
C THR A 107 4.22 -6.14 24.82
N ILE A 108 4.65 -5.23 25.69
CA ILE A 108 4.02 -3.90 25.84
C ILE A 108 4.22 -3.08 24.56
N LEU A 109 5.39 -3.19 23.93
CA LEU A 109 5.66 -2.55 22.65
C LEU A 109 4.82 -3.16 21.53
N ALA A 110 4.66 -4.49 21.51
CA ALA A 110 3.82 -5.17 20.54
C ALA A 110 2.34 -4.74 20.64
N ILE A 111 1.79 -4.68 21.86
CA ILE A 111 0.40 -4.24 22.09
C ILE A 111 0.21 -2.79 21.64
N THR A 112 1.07 -1.89 22.09
CA THR A 112 0.98 -0.46 21.74
C THR A 112 1.18 -0.21 20.24
N PHE A 113 2.09 -0.94 19.59
CA PHE A 113 2.28 -0.87 18.14
C PHE A 113 1.07 -1.38 17.36
N LYS A 114 0.49 -2.52 17.77
CA LYS A 114 -0.70 -3.09 17.13
C LYS A 114 -1.90 -2.15 17.20
N GLU A 115 -2.11 -1.48 18.33
CA GLU A 115 -3.13 -0.44 18.46
C GLU A 115 -2.82 0.78 17.58
N GLN A 116 -1.57 1.24 17.59
CA GLN A 116 -1.17 2.44 16.86
C GLN A 116 -1.25 2.26 15.33
N SER A 117 -1.10 1.03 14.86
CA SER A 117 -1.19 0.62 13.46
C SER A 117 -2.58 0.10 13.04
N GLU A 118 -3.64 0.31 13.83
CA GLU A 118 -4.97 -0.29 13.52
C GLU A 118 -5.51 0.06 12.14
N LYS A 119 -5.19 1.26 11.66
CA LYS A 119 -5.69 1.79 10.38
C LYS A 119 -4.96 1.22 9.17
N TRP A 120 -3.86 0.49 9.36
CA TRP A 120 -3.02 0.00 8.27
C TRP A 120 -3.77 -1.01 7.41
N GLU A 121 -4.50 -1.92 8.02
CA GLU A 121 -5.24 -2.97 7.33
C GLU A 121 -6.32 -2.44 6.39
N PRO A 122 -7.28 -1.61 6.83
CA PRO A 122 -8.27 -1.07 5.89
C PRO A 122 -7.65 -0.12 4.86
N LEU A 123 -6.56 0.59 5.18
CA LEU A 123 -5.83 1.41 4.19
C LEU A 123 -5.22 0.55 3.08
N ASP A 124 -4.54 -0.53 3.48
CA ASP A 124 -3.78 -1.40 2.61
C ASP A 124 -4.70 -2.22 1.69
N LEU A 125 -5.71 -2.88 2.27
CA LEU A 125 -6.63 -3.71 1.49
C LEU A 125 -7.42 -2.90 0.45
N VAL A 126 -7.82 -1.67 0.78
CA VAL A 126 -8.47 -0.75 -0.18
C VAL A 126 -7.51 -0.33 -1.27
N HIS A 127 -6.23 -0.07 -0.95
CA HIS A 127 -5.22 0.30 -1.94
C HIS A 127 -4.91 -0.85 -2.92
N VAL A 128 -4.70 -2.06 -2.40
CA VAL A 128 -4.47 -3.26 -3.23
C VAL A 128 -5.71 -3.58 -4.08
N SER A 129 -6.92 -3.43 -3.51
CA SER A 129 -8.19 -3.59 -4.26
C SER A 129 -8.29 -2.61 -5.44
N LYS A 130 -7.94 -1.34 -5.23
CA LYS A 130 -7.88 -0.34 -6.31
C LYS A 130 -6.87 -0.73 -7.39
N ALA A 131 -5.70 -1.24 -7.00
CA ALA A 131 -4.70 -1.71 -7.94
C ALA A 131 -5.21 -2.87 -8.80
N VAL A 132 -5.85 -3.87 -8.18
CA VAL A 132 -6.48 -5.01 -8.86
C VAL A 132 -7.46 -4.53 -9.93
N LEU A 133 -8.37 -3.62 -9.57
CA LEU A 133 -9.41 -3.13 -10.48
C LEU A 133 -8.83 -2.34 -11.65
N ILE A 134 -7.82 -1.50 -11.40
CA ILE A 134 -7.14 -0.73 -12.46
C ILE A 134 -6.42 -1.68 -13.44
N VAL A 135 -5.75 -2.71 -12.92
CA VAL A 135 -5.06 -3.72 -13.76
C VAL A 135 -6.07 -4.54 -14.57
N HIS A 136 -7.17 -4.94 -13.94
CA HIS A 136 -8.24 -5.70 -14.58
C HIS A 136 -8.92 -4.91 -15.70
N ASP A 137 -9.34 -3.67 -15.43
CA ASP A 137 -9.93 -2.78 -16.42
C ASP A 137 -8.98 -2.54 -17.60
N TYR A 138 -7.69 -2.36 -17.33
CA TYR A 138 -6.68 -2.22 -18.37
C TYR A 138 -6.58 -3.48 -19.25
N ALA A 139 -6.53 -4.66 -18.64
CA ALA A 139 -6.47 -5.92 -19.36
C ALA A 139 -7.72 -6.14 -20.23
N HIS A 140 -8.93 -5.90 -19.69
CA HIS A 140 -10.17 -5.97 -20.46
C HIS A 140 -10.20 -4.98 -21.64
N ARG A 141 -9.72 -3.75 -21.44
CA ARG A 141 -9.66 -2.74 -22.51
C ARG A 141 -8.67 -3.12 -23.61
N ILE A 142 -7.51 -3.67 -23.25
CA ILE A 142 -6.56 -4.19 -24.24
C ILE A 142 -7.19 -5.34 -25.01
N LEU A 143 -7.78 -6.30 -24.31
CA LEU A 143 -8.36 -7.47 -24.94
C LEU A 143 -9.50 -7.09 -25.90
N THR A 144 -10.35 -6.14 -25.51
CA THR A 144 -11.41 -5.57 -26.36
C THR A 144 -10.85 -4.85 -27.58
N HIS A 145 -9.69 -4.22 -27.45
CA HIS A 145 -9.03 -3.53 -28.56
C HIS A 145 -8.40 -4.50 -29.56
N ILE A 146 -7.77 -5.57 -29.09
CA ILE A 146 -7.08 -6.56 -29.91
C ILE A 146 -8.06 -7.57 -30.52
N CYS A 147 -9.12 -7.93 -29.79
CA CYS A 147 -10.17 -8.86 -30.20
C CYS A 147 -11.54 -8.13 -30.19
N PRO A 148 -11.94 -7.51 -31.32
CA PRO A 148 -13.23 -6.85 -31.44
C PRO A 148 -14.42 -7.82 -31.38
N ASP A 149 -14.21 -9.09 -31.72
CA ASP A 149 -15.25 -10.14 -31.63
C ASP A 149 -15.57 -10.41 -30.16
N GLU A 150 -16.75 -9.98 -29.75
CA GLU A 150 -17.26 -10.15 -28.39
C GLU A 150 -17.49 -11.61 -28.01
N ALA A 151 -17.91 -12.46 -28.94
CA ALA A 151 -18.16 -13.87 -28.66
C ALA A 151 -16.85 -14.60 -28.38
N MET A 152 -15.85 -14.41 -29.23
CA MET A 152 -14.50 -14.96 -29.03
C MET A 152 -13.88 -14.45 -27.73
N ARG A 153 -14.00 -13.15 -27.45
CA ARG A 153 -13.47 -12.56 -26.22
C ARG A 153 -14.13 -13.14 -24.96
N THR A 154 -15.44 -13.33 -24.99
CA THR A 154 -16.20 -13.94 -23.88
C THR A 154 -15.75 -15.37 -23.64
N GLN A 155 -15.68 -16.18 -24.70
CA GLN A 155 -15.24 -17.58 -24.57
C GLN A 155 -13.77 -17.71 -24.14
N LEU A 156 -12.88 -16.84 -24.63
CA LEU A 156 -11.49 -16.77 -24.17
C LEU A 156 -11.41 -16.43 -22.67
N TRP A 157 -12.25 -15.50 -22.21
CA TRP A 157 -12.30 -15.12 -20.80
C TRP A 157 -12.80 -16.27 -19.93
N GLU A 158 -13.96 -16.83 -20.26
CA GLU A 158 -14.60 -17.91 -19.49
C GLU A 158 -13.78 -19.20 -19.48
N THR A 159 -13.13 -19.54 -20.60
CA THR A 159 -12.44 -20.82 -20.76
C THR A 159 -11.01 -20.80 -20.24
N LEU A 160 -10.33 -19.65 -20.27
CA LEU A 160 -8.88 -19.57 -20.04
C LEU A 160 -8.44 -18.48 -19.06
N LEU A 161 -8.89 -17.24 -19.27
CA LEU A 161 -8.31 -16.09 -18.55
C LEU A 161 -8.93 -15.87 -17.18
N GLY A 162 -10.22 -16.14 -17.00
CA GLY A 162 -10.98 -15.79 -15.81
C GLY A 162 -10.40 -16.38 -14.52
N GLU A 163 -10.20 -17.70 -14.49
CA GLU A 163 -9.62 -18.41 -13.32
C GLU A 163 -8.18 -17.94 -13.05
N LYS A 164 -7.37 -17.80 -14.10
CA LYS A 164 -5.98 -17.34 -14.00
C LYS A 164 -5.87 -15.92 -13.42
N PHE A 165 -6.75 -15.02 -13.84
CA PHE A 165 -6.83 -13.66 -13.31
C PHE A 165 -7.31 -13.66 -11.87
N HIS A 166 -8.35 -14.46 -11.57
CA HIS A 166 -8.87 -14.64 -10.23
C HIS A 166 -7.78 -15.07 -9.25
N ASP A 167 -7.04 -16.14 -9.58
CA ASP A 167 -5.97 -16.66 -8.74
C ASP A 167 -4.86 -15.63 -8.49
N ALA A 168 -4.48 -14.87 -9.53
CA ALA A 168 -3.47 -13.83 -9.40
C ALA A 168 -3.92 -12.70 -8.45
N TYR A 169 -5.19 -12.30 -8.49
CA TYR A 169 -5.74 -11.27 -7.61
C TYR A 169 -5.92 -11.75 -6.17
N VAL A 170 -6.41 -12.98 -5.99
CA VAL A 170 -6.51 -13.61 -4.67
C VAL A 170 -5.12 -13.68 -4.04
N HIS A 171 -4.13 -14.17 -4.77
CA HIS A 171 -2.76 -14.29 -4.29
C HIS A 171 -2.18 -12.92 -3.85
N ALA A 172 -2.35 -11.87 -4.66
CA ALA A 172 -1.88 -10.53 -4.29
C ALA A 172 -2.52 -10.00 -2.99
N LEU A 173 -3.82 -10.24 -2.77
CA LEU A 173 -4.51 -9.83 -1.55
C LEU A 173 -4.16 -10.70 -0.33
N GLU A 174 -3.94 -12.00 -0.53
CA GLU A 174 -3.43 -12.89 0.52
C GLU A 174 -2.04 -12.47 0.98
N ASP A 175 -1.15 -12.11 0.04
CA ASP A 175 0.19 -11.61 0.36
C ASP A 175 0.14 -10.29 1.12
N ALA A 176 -0.75 -9.36 0.73
CA ALA A 176 -0.98 -8.12 1.49
C ALA A 176 -1.42 -8.43 2.95
N ARG A 177 -2.37 -9.36 3.13
CA ARG A 177 -2.83 -9.80 4.46
C ARG A 177 -1.71 -10.47 5.26
N LEU A 178 -0.87 -11.28 4.62
CA LEU A 178 0.29 -11.92 5.25
C LEU A 178 1.28 -10.85 5.74
N LEU A 179 1.60 -9.86 4.92
CA LEU A 179 2.50 -8.76 5.28
C LEU A 179 1.95 -7.93 6.45
N LEU A 180 0.65 -7.63 6.45
CA LEU A 180 -0.03 -6.99 7.59
C LEU A 180 0.10 -7.84 8.86
N HIS A 181 -0.10 -9.16 8.75
CA HIS A 181 0.00 -10.06 9.88
C HIS A 181 1.42 -10.10 10.45
N ILE A 182 2.43 -10.24 9.59
CA ILE A 182 3.85 -10.27 9.97
C ILE A 182 4.22 -9.00 10.73
N GLU A 183 3.85 -7.83 10.21
CA GLU A 183 4.25 -6.55 10.79
C GLU A 183 3.49 -6.23 12.09
N ARG A 184 2.19 -6.56 12.19
CA ARG A 184 1.32 -6.13 13.30
C ARG A 184 1.10 -7.16 14.39
N SER A 185 1.26 -8.46 14.12
CA SER A 185 0.98 -9.53 15.09
C SER A 185 2.23 -10.04 15.80
N GLY A 186 3.42 -9.80 15.24
CA GLY A 186 4.70 -10.19 15.81
C GLY A 186 5.21 -9.25 16.90
N THR A 187 6.35 -9.63 17.49
CA THR A 187 7.11 -8.71 18.35
C THR A 187 7.86 -7.72 17.46
N PRO A 188 7.72 -6.40 17.68
CA PRO A 188 8.43 -5.37 16.89
C PRO A 188 9.93 -5.66 16.80
N SER A 189 10.42 -5.80 15.58
CA SER A 189 11.83 -6.10 15.31
C SER A 189 12.30 -5.44 14.02
N THR A 190 13.54 -4.96 14.04
CA THR A 190 14.11 -4.28 12.88
C THR A 190 15.62 -4.49 12.83
N TYR A 191 16.10 -4.77 11.63
CA TYR A 191 17.52 -4.82 11.30
C TYR A 191 17.99 -3.51 10.64
N ASN A 192 17.09 -2.54 10.50
CA ASN A 192 17.41 -1.25 9.89
C ASN A 192 18.16 -0.36 10.89
N HIS A 193 19.41 -0.02 10.57
CA HIS A 193 20.27 0.83 11.40
C HIS A 193 19.68 2.24 11.67
N TYR A 194 18.77 2.72 10.83
CA TYR A 194 18.09 4.00 11.04
C TYR A 194 17.26 4.02 12.33
N PHE A 195 16.77 2.88 12.82
CA PHE A 195 16.02 2.81 14.08
C PHE A 195 16.83 3.40 15.24
N ASN A 196 18.08 2.97 15.39
CA ASN A 196 18.92 3.48 16.47
C ASN A 196 19.18 4.99 16.31
N SER A 197 19.43 5.46 15.08
CA SER A 197 19.63 6.90 14.83
C SER A 197 18.40 7.74 15.19
N GLU A 198 17.20 7.27 14.85
CA GLU A 198 15.94 7.95 15.17
C GLU A 198 15.65 7.92 16.69
N LEU A 199 15.94 6.80 17.36
CA LEU A 199 15.79 6.67 18.81
C LEU A 199 16.73 7.62 19.57
N GLN A 200 18.01 7.66 19.18
CA GLN A 200 18.98 8.56 19.80
C GLN A 200 18.63 10.03 19.54
N LYS A 201 18.18 10.36 18.32
CA LYS A 201 17.69 11.70 18.01
C LYS A 201 16.56 12.12 18.93
N ARG A 202 15.55 11.27 19.15
CA ARG A 202 14.42 11.58 20.04
C ARG A 202 14.82 11.77 21.49
N ARG A 203 15.67 10.87 22.02
CA ARG A 203 16.23 11.01 23.37
C ARG A 203 17.00 12.32 23.53
N ASN A 204 17.78 12.69 22.51
CA ASN A 204 18.49 13.96 22.48
C ASN A 204 17.55 15.16 22.39
N ASP A 205 16.52 15.13 21.55
CA ASP A 205 15.54 16.21 21.40
C ASP A 205 14.77 16.44 22.71
N ARG A 206 14.36 15.36 23.41
CA ARG A 206 13.75 15.45 24.74
C ARG A 206 14.70 16.08 25.76
N SER A 207 15.95 15.62 25.80
CA SER A 207 16.97 16.14 26.72
C SER A 207 17.28 17.62 26.42
N SER A 208 17.41 17.98 25.15
CA SER A 208 17.63 19.35 24.68
C SER A 208 16.46 20.27 25.05
N LYS A 209 15.21 19.79 24.93
CA LYS A 209 14.04 20.56 25.35
C LYS A 209 14.07 20.86 26.85
N ALA A 210 14.34 19.85 27.67
CA ALA A 210 14.44 20.03 29.12
C ALA A 210 15.60 20.96 29.51
N LEU A 211 16.72 20.92 28.79
CA LEU A 211 17.83 21.87 28.96
C LEU A 211 17.45 23.30 28.59
N LYS A 212 16.73 23.49 27.48
CA LYS A 212 16.27 24.82 27.03
C LYS A 212 15.30 25.47 28.02
N GLU A 213 14.43 24.68 28.64
CA GLU A 213 13.52 25.17 29.69
C GLU A 213 14.27 25.69 30.93
N GLN A 214 15.48 25.17 31.17
CA GLN A 214 16.37 25.58 32.26
C GLN A 214 17.44 26.60 31.81
N ALA A 215 17.46 26.97 30.53
CA ALA A 215 18.50 27.82 29.98
C ALA A 215 18.27 29.29 30.33
N MET A 216 19.34 29.96 30.76
CA MET A 216 19.38 31.39 30.99
C MET A 216 20.05 32.08 29.81
N ALA A 217 19.48 33.20 29.37
CA ALA A 217 20.09 34.05 28.36
C ALA A 217 21.29 34.78 28.96
N LEU A 218 22.47 34.53 28.42
CA LEU A 218 23.67 35.32 28.69
C LEU A 218 23.94 36.24 27.50
N TYR A 219 24.09 37.52 27.81
CA TYR A 219 24.52 38.52 26.84
C TYR A 219 26.04 38.64 26.91
N THR A 220 26.73 38.23 25.85
CA THR A 220 28.19 38.36 25.75
C THR A 220 28.55 39.80 25.34
N SER A 221 28.91 40.63 26.34
CA SER A 221 29.49 41.98 26.22
C SER A 221 28.60 43.13 25.66
N ASN A 222 28.91 44.36 26.09
CA ASN A 222 28.22 45.64 25.84
C ASN A 222 28.28 46.16 24.38
N GLN A 223 28.28 45.29 23.37
CA GLN A 223 28.15 45.73 21.98
C GLN A 223 26.69 45.65 21.52
N LYS A 224 26.27 46.63 20.72
CA LYS A 224 24.88 46.79 20.23
C LYS A 224 24.35 45.60 19.39
N ASP A 225 25.20 44.63 19.06
CA ASP A 225 24.88 43.42 18.28
C ASP A 225 25.08 42.10 19.06
N ALA A 226 25.15 42.12 20.39
CA ALA A 226 25.35 40.91 21.18
C ALA A 226 24.17 39.93 21.04
N GLN A 227 24.38 38.82 20.31
CA GLN A 227 23.43 37.70 20.28
C GLN A 227 23.35 37.06 21.66
N ALA A 228 22.12 36.86 22.15
CA ALA A 228 21.89 36.14 23.40
C ALA A 228 22.33 34.67 23.23
N VAL A 229 23.29 34.23 24.04
CA VAL A 229 23.71 32.82 24.10
C VAL A 229 22.90 32.14 25.20
N GLN A 230 22.28 31.01 24.88
CA GLN A 230 21.63 30.18 25.90
C GLN A 230 22.66 29.40 26.69
N SER A 231 22.62 29.52 28.01
CA SER A 231 23.53 28.84 28.94
C SER A 231 22.77 28.04 29.98
N VAL A 232 23.32 26.91 30.41
CA VAL A 232 22.74 26.07 31.47
C VAL A 232 23.79 25.87 32.55
N ALA A 233 23.44 26.12 33.80
CA ALA A 233 24.32 25.84 34.93
C ALA A 233 24.50 24.33 35.13
N ILE A 234 25.74 23.89 35.38
CA ILE A 234 26.05 22.46 35.59
C ILE A 234 25.28 21.88 36.78
N SER A 235 25.02 22.69 37.82
CA SER A 235 24.18 22.29 38.96
C SER A 235 22.78 21.86 38.55
N THR A 236 22.21 22.47 37.51
CA THR A 236 20.88 22.14 36.98
C THR A 236 20.86 20.83 36.22
N LEU A 237 22.00 20.37 35.68
CA LEU A 237 22.12 19.05 35.04
C LEU A 237 21.85 17.91 36.01
N LYS A 238 22.18 18.10 37.30
CA LYS A 238 21.93 17.08 38.32
C LYS A 238 20.43 16.86 38.53
N ASN A 239 19.64 17.93 38.58
CA ASN A 239 18.20 17.85 38.78
C ASN A 239 17.49 17.17 37.58
N LEU A 240 18.02 17.32 36.36
CA LEU A 240 17.52 16.63 35.16
C LEU A 240 17.65 15.10 35.21
N ILE A 241 18.61 14.58 35.97
CA ILE A 241 18.95 13.15 36.02
C ILE A 241 18.36 12.47 37.26
N THR A 242 18.16 13.19 38.36
CA THR A 242 17.94 12.57 39.68
C THR A 242 16.45 12.48 40.08
N ASP A 243 15.56 13.25 39.46
CA ASP A 243 14.18 13.43 39.95
C ASP A 243 13.09 12.66 39.17
N LYS A 244 13.46 11.71 38.30
CA LYS A 244 12.46 10.93 37.54
C LYS A 244 12.00 9.70 38.29
N ASP A 245 10.69 9.59 38.48
CA ASP A 245 10.05 8.34 38.89
C ASP A 245 10.33 7.24 37.85
N ASN A 246 10.58 6.01 38.32
CA ASN A 246 10.88 4.85 37.47
C ASN A 246 9.78 4.62 36.43
N VAL A 247 8.51 4.80 36.82
CA VAL A 247 7.37 4.62 35.90
C VAL A 247 7.38 5.69 34.81
N GLN A 248 7.68 6.94 35.17
CA GLN A 248 7.78 8.02 34.19
C GLN A 248 8.90 7.79 33.18
N GLN A 249 10.08 7.35 33.65
CA GLN A 249 11.21 7.02 32.79
C GLN A 249 10.87 5.89 31.80
N VAL A 250 10.26 4.80 32.29
CA VAL A 250 9.88 3.67 31.44
C VAL A 250 8.84 4.06 30.38
N ARG A 251 7.85 4.89 30.74
CA ARG A 251 6.85 5.40 29.78
C ARG A 251 7.49 6.22 28.65
N GLU A 252 8.41 7.10 29.02
CA GLU A 252 9.18 7.92 28.10
C GLU A 252 10.03 7.07 27.14
N ASP A 253 10.66 6.01 27.66
CA ASP A 253 11.43 5.06 26.85
C ASP A 253 10.54 4.25 25.89
N ILE A 254 9.37 3.77 26.34
CA ILE A 254 8.40 3.09 25.48
C ILE A 254 7.95 4.02 24.35
N LEU A 255 7.62 5.28 24.66
CA LEU A 255 7.17 6.24 23.67
C LEU A 255 8.24 6.49 22.59
N ASP A 256 9.49 6.75 23.00
CA ASP A 256 10.57 6.99 22.03
C ASP A 256 10.76 5.78 21.12
N ILE A 257 10.83 4.58 21.71
CA ILE A 257 11.02 3.32 20.97
C ILE A 257 9.86 3.08 20.01
N LEU A 258 8.61 3.24 20.48
CA LEU A 258 7.40 3.06 19.68
C LEU A 258 7.40 3.99 18.47
N VAL A 259 7.68 5.28 18.67
CA VAL A 259 7.64 6.26 17.58
C VAL A 259 8.77 6.03 16.58
N SER A 260 9.99 5.78 17.07
CA SER A 260 11.14 5.48 16.21
C SER A 260 10.93 4.21 15.39
N TYR A 261 10.40 3.15 16.02
CA TYR A 261 10.08 1.91 15.33
C TYR A 261 8.95 2.10 14.32
N TYR A 262 7.86 2.78 14.72
CA TYR A 262 6.70 3.02 13.86
C TYR A 262 7.09 3.70 12.55
N LYS A 263 7.97 4.70 12.61
CA LYS A 263 8.48 5.37 11.41
C LYS A 263 9.19 4.43 10.45
N VAL A 264 10.06 3.55 10.97
CA VAL A 264 10.80 2.56 10.15
C VAL A 264 9.86 1.52 9.58
N ALA A 265 9.01 0.92 10.42
CA ALA A 265 8.04 -0.09 10.03
C ALA A 265 7.09 0.44 8.95
N ARG A 266 6.55 1.65 9.12
CA ARG A 266 5.61 2.27 8.18
C ARG A 266 6.24 2.48 6.80
N LYS A 267 7.47 2.98 6.74
CA LYS A 267 8.19 3.17 5.47
C LYS A 267 8.44 1.84 4.76
N ARG A 268 8.96 0.85 5.51
CA ARG A 268 9.19 -0.50 4.98
C ARG A 268 7.91 -1.12 4.45
N PHE A 269 6.82 -1.04 5.21
CA PHE A 269 5.54 -1.64 4.84
C PHE A 269 5.00 -1.06 3.53
N VAL A 270 4.95 0.28 3.41
CA VAL A 270 4.49 0.95 2.19
C VAL A 270 5.35 0.55 0.98
N ASP A 271 6.67 0.52 1.12
CA ASP A 271 7.57 0.10 0.03
C ASP A 271 7.31 -1.35 -0.38
N ILE A 272 7.20 -2.26 0.58
CA ILE A 272 6.97 -3.69 0.30
C ILE A 272 5.64 -3.89 -0.42
N ILE A 273 4.54 -3.26 0.02
CA ILE A 273 3.25 -3.37 -0.67
C ILE A 273 3.34 -2.83 -2.10
N CYS A 274 3.90 -1.63 -2.28
CA CYS A 274 3.99 -1.03 -3.60
C CYS A 274 4.89 -1.82 -4.56
N MET A 275 6.00 -2.39 -4.06
CA MET A 275 6.97 -3.11 -4.88
C MET A 275 6.60 -4.58 -5.10
N GLN A 276 6.22 -5.30 -4.05
CA GLN A 276 5.97 -6.75 -4.12
C GLN A 276 4.54 -7.05 -4.52
N VAL A 277 3.56 -6.53 -3.77
CA VAL A 277 2.14 -6.81 -4.05
C VAL A 277 1.71 -6.21 -5.38
N ILE A 278 1.93 -4.91 -5.53
CA ILE A 278 1.47 -4.21 -6.73
C ILE A 278 2.48 -4.33 -7.86
N GLY A 279 3.74 -3.99 -7.62
CA GLY A 279 4.78 -4.00 -8.65
C GLY A 279 5.04 -5.41 -9.20
N TYR A 280 5.31 -6.37 -8.33
CA TYR A 280 5.69 -7.71 -8.76
C TYR A 280 4.46 -8.58 -9.07
N PHE A 281 3.62 -8.90 -8.10
CA PHE A 281 2.55 -9.88 -8.31
C PHE A 281 1.51 -9.44 -9.34
N LEU A 282 1.08 -8.17 -9.31
CA LEU A 282 0.07 -7.68 -10.25
C LEU A 282 0.59 -7.26 -11.63
N LEU A 283 1.89 -6.94 -11.80
CA LEU A 283 2.39 -6.37 -13.06
C LEU A 283 3.55 -7.14 -13.72
N GLU A 284 4.47 -7.71 -12.94
CA GLU A 284 5.75 -8.23 -13.47
C GLU A 284 5.94 -9.74 -13.35
N SER A 285 5.26 -10.40 -12.40
CA SER A 285 5.37 -11.84 -12.20
C SER A 285 4.90 -12.60 -13.45
N GLU A 286 5.40 -13.83 -13.65
CA GLU A 286 4.98 -14.67 -14.78
C GLU A 286 3.48 -14.98 -14.73
N ASN A 287 2.94 -15.13 -13.52
CA ASN A 287 1.51 -15.32 -13.26
C ASN A 287 0.75 -14.00 -13.13
N SER A 288 1.37 -12.85 -13.43
CA SER A 288 0.67 -11.56 -13.33
C SER A 288 -0.39 -11.45 -14.42
N PRO A 289 -1.51 -10.74 -14.15
CA PRO A 289 -2.57 -10.50 -15.13
C PRO A 289 -2.07 -9.94 -16.48
N LEU A 290 -0.93 -9.23 -16.48
CA LEU A 290 -0.36 -8.65 -17.69
C LEU A 290 0.56 -9.59 -18.48
N ARG A 291 1.02 -10.68 -17.87
CA ARG A 291 1.98 -11.62 -18.48
C ARG A 291 1.44 -13.04 -18.61
N ILE A 292 0.32 -13.35 -17.98
CA ILE A 292 -0.23 -14.70 -17.93
C ILE A 292 -0.73 -15.23 -19.28
N PHE A 293 -1.09 -14.33 -20.21
CA PHE A 293 -1.51 -14.72 -21.56
C PHE A 293 -0.31 -14.78 -22.52
N THR A 294 0.35 -15.94 -22.58
CA THR A 294 1.57 -16.16 -23.38
C THR A 294 1.33 -17.08 -24.59
N PRO A 295 2.24 -17.09 -25.59
CA PRO A 295 2.19 -18.06 -26.69
C PRO A 295 2.24 -19.51 -26.23
N GLU A 296 3.01 -19.81 -25.18
CA GLU A 296 3.10 -21.15 -24.59
C GLU A 296 1.74 -21.59 -24.06
N LEU A 297 1.01 -20.71 -23.37
CA LEU A 297 -0.32 -21.01 -22.88
C LEU A 297 -1.30 -21.32 -24.04
N VAL A 298 -1.18 -20.60 -25.15
CA VAL A 298 -2.02 -20.83 -26.34
C VAL A 298 -1.68 -22.17 -27.00
N MET A 299 -0.40 -22.56 -27.02
CA MET A 299 0.06 -23.83 -27.59
C MET A 299 -0.38 -25.05 -26.75
N GLU A 300 -0.67 -24.85 -25.46
CA GLU A 300 -1.16 -25.89 -24.55
C GLU A 300 -2.68 -26.14 -24.68
N LEU A 301 -3.40 -25.31 -25.45
CA LEU A 301 -4.84 -25.48 -25.66
C LEU A 301 -5.13 -26.71 -26.53
N SER A 302 -6.10 -27.51 -26.08
CA SER A 302 -6.65 -28.62 -26.88
C SER A 302 -7.45 -28.13 -28.08
N ASP A 303 -7.59 -28.99 -29.09
CA ASP A 303 -8.42 -28.72 -30.27
C ASP A 303 -9.87 -28.39 -29.88
N GLU A 304 -10.40 -29.05 -28.84
CA GLU A 304 -11.73 -28.77 -28.30
C GLU A 304 -11.83 -27.37 -27.69
N GLN A 305 -10.83 -26.94 -26.92
CA GLN A 305 -10.80 -25.58 -26.36
C GLN A 305 -10.63 -24.52 -27.45
N LEU A 306 -9.82 -24.79 -28.48
CA LEU A 306 -9.66 -23.89 -29.62
C LEU A 306 -10.96 -23.74 -30.40
N GLU A 307 -11.70 -24.82 -30.61
CA GLU A 307 -13.02 -24.75 -31.27
C GLU A 307 -14.04 -23.99 -30.41
N ILE A 308 -14.01 -24.12 -29.07
CA ILE A 308 -14.88 -23.33 -28.19
C ILE A 308 -14.54 -21.83 -28.27
N ILE A 309 -13.25 -21.49 -28.27
CA ILE A 309 -12.80 -20.09 -28.20
C ILE A 309 -12.91 -19.40 -29.56
N ALA A 310 -12.40 -20.03 -30.62
CA ALA A 310 -12.19 -19.44 -31.93
C ALA A 310 -12.92 -20.19 -33.06
N GLY A 311 -13.72 -21.21 -32.73
CA GLY A 311 -14.52 -21.94 -33.70
C GLY A 311 -15.53 -21.03 -34.39
N GLU A 312 -15.69 -21.22 -35.69
CA GLU A 312 -16.67 -20.47 -36.45
C GLU A 312 -18.08 -20.90 -36.08
N ARG A 313 -18.99 -19.93 -36.06
CA ARG A 313 -20.41 -20.23 -35.90
C ARG A 313 -20.89 -21.15 -37.04
N PRO A 314 -21.78 -22.13 -36.77
CA PRO A 314 -22.29 -23.04 -37.79
C PRO A 314 -22.83 -22.32 -39.02
N GLU A 315 -23.55 -21.21 -38.82
CA GLU A 315 -24.15 -20.43 -39.91
C GLU A 315 -23.09 -19.77 -40.80
N THR A 316 -21.99 -19.30 -40.20
CA THR A 316 -20.84 -18.72 -40.92
C THR A 316 -20.12 -19.79 -41.72
N LYS A 317 -19.96 -20.99 -41.14
CA LYS A 317 -19.35 -22.14 -41.79
C LYS A 317 -20.17 -22.58 -43.00
N GLU A 318 -21.48 -22.74 -42.84
CA GLU A 318 -22.41 -23.07 -43.93
C GLU A 318 -22.46 -22.01 -45.03
N LEU A 319 -22.41 -20.72 -44.65
CA LEU A 319 -22.35 -19.63 -45.62
C LEU A 319 -21.04 -19.66 -46.42
N ARG A 320 -19.91 -19.90 -45.74
CA ARG A 320 -18.60 -20.02 -46.39
C ARG A 320 -18.58 -21.19 -47.37
N ASP A 321 -19.04 -22.36 -46.95
CA ASP A 321 -19.09 -23.55 -47.82
C ASP A 321 -19.93 -23.30 -49.08
N ARG A 322 -21.06 -22.61 -48.92
CA ARG A 322 -21.94 -22.22 -50.04
C ARG A 322 -21.27 -21.22 -50.98
N LEU A 323 -20.64 -20.18 -50.44
CA LEU A 323 -19.95 -19.15 -51.23
C LEU A 323 -18.74 -19.74 -51.97
N GLU A 324 -17.97 -20.62 -51.34
CA GLU A 324 -16.86 -21.32 -51.99
C GLU A 324 -17.35 -22.21 -53.13
N ALA A 325 -18.47 -22.92 -52.93
CA ALA A 325 -19.08 -23.72 -53.99
C ALA A 325 -19.54 -22.84 -55.16
N GLU A 326 -20.11 -21.66 -54.88
CA GLU A 326 -20.54 -20.71 -55.89
C GLU A 326 -19.35 -20.12 -56.67
N ILE A 327 -18.30 -19.67 -55.98
CA ILE A 327 -17.04 -19.21 -56.59
C ILE A 327 -16.48 -20.28 -57.52
N LYS A 328 -16.36 -21.53 -57.04
CA LYS A 328 -15.82 -22.64 -57.83
C LYS A 328 -16.66 -22.93 -59.08
N ASN A 329 -17.98 -22.78 -59.00
CA ASN A 329 -18.86 -22.95 -60.14
C ASN A 329 -18.72 -21.79 -61.14
N LEU A 330 -18.64 -20.56 -60.66
CA LEU A 330 -18.43 -19.37 -61.48
C LEU A 330 -17.06 -19.43 -62.19
N GLU A 331 -15.99 -19.83 -61.51
CA GLU A 331 -14.66 -20.02 -62.12
C GLU A 331 -14.65 -21.07 -63.23
N LYS A 332 -15.37 -22.17 -63.04
CA LYS A 332 -15.53 -23.20 -64.09
C LYS A 332 -16.27 -22.63 -65.30
N ALA A 333 -17.37 -21.91 -65.09
CA ALA A 333 -18.12 -21.28 -66.17
C ALA A 333 -17.28 -20.25 -66.93
N LEU A 334 -16.47 -19.46 -66.22
CA LEU A 334 -15.59 -18.46 -66.81
C LEU A 334 -14.49 -19.12 -67.66
N LYS A 335 -13.89 -20.23 -67.20
CA LYS A 335 -12.93 -21.02 -68.01
C LYS A 335 -13.56 -21.60 -69.28
N ILE A 336 -14.82 -22.01 -69.22
CA ILE A 336 -15.55 -22.51 -70.41
C ILE A 336 -15.83 -21.39 -71.41
N LEU A 337 -16.04 -20.15 -70.94
CA LEU A 337 -16.31 -18.99 -71.81
C LEU A 337 -15.03 -18.38 -72.41
N GLN A 338 -13.85 -18.69 -71.86
CA GLN A 338 -12.55 -18.18 -72.32
C GLN A 338 -11.76 -19.17 -73.19
N GLY A 339 -12.18 -20.44 -73.26
CA GLY A 339 -11.70 -21.43 -74.21
C GLY A 339 -12.66 -21.58 -75.37
#